data_AF-A0AAV0DEL7-F1
#
_entry.id   AF-A0AAV0DEL7-F1
#
_cell.length_a   1.000
_cell.length_b   1.000
_cell.length_c   1.000
_cell.angle_alpha   90.00
_cell.angle_beta   90.00
_cell.angle_gamma   90.00
#
_symmetry.space_group_name_H-M   'P 1'
#
loop_
_entity.id
_entity.type
_entity.pdbx_description
1 polymer ?
#
loop_
_entity_poly.entity_id
_entity_poly.type
_entity_poly.pdbx_seq_one_letter_code
_entity_poly.pdbx_strand_id
1 'polypeptide(L)'
;MPLNIGSHWILLVLDVGEKRIRIYDSLNSSGGPCRKSKEYLPCMESHLARLMDAMGVYEERGEEPIGDRKLEVKFVTECPQQTDGHSCGLFVLKIAEALMCG
;
A
#
# COMPACT_ATOMS: atom_id res chain seq x y z
N MET A 1 2.18 -5.72 -2.52
CA MET A 1 0.98 -6.19 -3.23
C MET A 1 0.58 -5.17 -4.31
N PRO A 2 0.61 -5.54 -5.59
CA PRO A 2 0.10 -4.70 -6.67
C PRO A 2 -1.43 -4.58 -6.56
N LEU A 3 -1.96 -3.36 -6.69
CA LEU A 3 -3.40 -3.12 -6.74
C LEU A 3 -3.74 -2.27 -7.97
N ASN A 4 -4.72 -2.73 -8.74
CA ASN A 4 -5.30 -1.95 -9.83
C ASN A 4 -6.48 -1.13 -9.30
N ILE A 5 -6.46 0.19 -9.52
CA ILE A 5 -7.53 1.12 -9.14
C ILE A 5 -8.29 1.64 -10.37
N GLY A 6 -8.62 0.72 -11.28
CA GLY A 6 -9.35 0.93 -12.53
C GLY A 6 -8.43 0.97 -13.75
N SER A 7 -7.62 2.04 -13.88
CA SER A 7 -6.74 2.27 -15.04
C SER A 7 -5.28 2.52 -14.65
N HIS A 8 -4.98 2.37 -13.36
CA HIS A 8 -3.69 2.72 -12.78
C HIS A 8 -3.31 1.67 -11.75
N TRP A 9 -2.05 1.27 -11.74
CA TRP A 9 -1.50 0.31 -10.80
C TRP A 9 -0.72 1.05 -9.70
N ILE A 10 -1.03 0.72 -8.46
CA ILE A 10 -0.29 1.17 -7.27
C ILE A 10 0.30 -0.04 -6.54
N LEU A 11 1.34 0.21 -5.73
CA LEU A 11 1.92 -0.82 -4.87
C LEU A 11 1.57 -0.53 -3.41
N LEU A 12 0.86 -1.47 -2.78
CA LEU A 12 0.64 -1.48 -1.34
C LEU A 12 1.74 -2.31 -0.67
N VAL A 13 2.43 -1.76 0.31
CA VAL A 13 3.40 -2.46 1.13
C VAL A 13 2.89 -2.48 2.56
N LEU A 14 2.57 -3.67 3.06
CA LEU A 14 2.16 -3.86 4.44
C LEU A 14 3.41 -3.98 5.31
N ASP A 15 3.63 -3.00 6.17
CA ASP A 15 4.61 -3.09 7.24
C ASP A 15 3.94 -3.77 8.44
N VAL A 16 4.27 -5.04 8.63
CA VAL A 16 3.68 -5.83 9.71
C VAL A 16 4.13 -5.28 11.06
N GLY A 17 5.42 -4.99 11.25
CA GLY A 17 5.93 -4.53 12.55
C GLY A 17 5.37 -3.18 12.99
N GLU A 18 5.18 -2.26 12.04
CA GLU A 18 4.60 -0.94 12.34
C GLU A 18 3.07 -0.90 12.21
N LYS A 19 2.41 -2.02 11.86
CA LYS A 19 0.96 -2.10 11.61
C LYS A 19 0.47 -0.99 10.69
N ARG A 20 1.17 -0.76 9.58
CA ARG A 20 0.83 0.29 8.59
C ARG A 20 0.89 -0.19 7.16
N ILE A 21 0.17 0.51 6.29
CA ILE A 21 0.23 0.34 4.83
C ILE A 21 0.98 1.54 4.25
N ARG A 22 2.04 1.27 3.49
CA ARG A 22 2.71 2.26 2.64
C ARG A 22 2.17 2.14 1.21
N ILE A 23 1.75 3.24 0.62
CA ILE A 23 1.24 3.30 -0.74
C ILE A 23 2.26 4.00 -1.63
N TYR A 24 2.75 3.27 -2.63
CA TYR A 24 3.61 3.79 -3.68
C TYR A 24 2.78 4.01 -4.94
N ASP A 25 2.79 5.24 -5.41
CA ASP A 25 2.00 5.71 -6.54
C ASP A 25 2.92 6.47 -7.51
N SER A 26 3.14 5.88 -8.68
CA SER A 26 3.99 6.45 -9.73
C SER A 26 3.25 7.43 -10.65
N LEU A 27 1.98 7.73 -10.38
CA LEU A 27 1.19 8.73 -11.10
C LEU A 27 0.77 9.85 -10.15
N ASN A 28 1.76 10.56 -9.62
CA ASN A 28 1.52 11.65 -8.71
C ASN A 28 1.35 12.97 -9.49
N SER A 29 0.09 13.36 -9.69
CA SER A 29 -0.23 14.72 -10.12
C SER A 29 -0.09 15.65 -8.91
N SER A 30 0.98 16.45 -8.86
CA SER A 30 1.09 17.62 -7.96
C SER A 30 1.02 17.34 -6.44
N GLY A 31 1.82 16.39 -5.94
CA GLY A 31 2.22 16.38 -4.52
C GLY A 31 1.23 15.79 -3.52
N GLY A 32 0.34 14.89 -3.94
CA GLY A 32 -0.64 14.28 -3.05
C GLY A 32 -1.23 12.97 -3.56
N PRO A 33 -1.99 12.24 -2.73
CA PRO A 33 -2.57 10.97 -3.14
C PRO A 33 -3.45 11.12 -4.38
N CYS A 34 -3.32 10.22 -5.36
CA CYS A 34 -4.26 10.16 -6.47
C CYS A 34 -5.69 10.04 -5.94
N ARG A 35 -6.64 10.80 -6.49
CA ARG A 35 -8.04 10.81 -6.03
C ARG A 35 -8.65 9.41 -5.96
N LYS A 36 -8.29 8.55 -6.93
CA LYS A 36 -8.78 7.16 -6.98
C LYS A 36 -8.24 6.31 -5.84
N SER A 37 -6.99 6.49 -5.39
CA SER A 37 -6.45 5.67 -4.30
C SER A 37 -7.18 5.95 -2.98
N LYS A 38 -7.64 7.19 -2.76
CA LYS A 38 -8.47 7.57 -1.62
C LYS A 38 -9.80 6.80 -1.53
N GLU A 39 -10.39 6.46 -2.67
CA GLU A 39 -11.68 5.73 -2.71
C GLU A 39 -11.54 4.29 -2.17
N TYR A 40 -10.36 3.68 -2.30
CA TYR A 40 -10.10 2.33 -1.81
C TYR A 40 -9.56 2.29 -0.37
N LEU A 41 -9.17 3.44 0.21
CA LEU A 41 -8.59 3.51 1.56
C LEU A 41 -9.44 2.84 2.63
N PRO A 42 -10.77 3.07 2.74
CA PRO A 42 -11.54 2.47 3.82
C PRO A 42 -11.53 0.94 3.77
N CYS A 43 -11.51 0.38 2.55
CA CYS A 43 -11.39 -1.05 2.32
C CYS A 43 -10.00 -1.54 2.75
N MET A 44 -8.94 -0.90 2.29
CA MET A 44 -7.55 -1.26 2.64
C MET A 44 -7.31 -1.21 4.15
N GLU A 45 -7.68 -0.11 4.81
CA GLU A 45 -7.45 0.14 6.24
C GLU A 45 -8.11 -0.91 7.14
N SER A 46 -9.36 -1.25 6.83
CA SER A 46 -10.21 -2.05 7.73
C SER A 46 -10.23 -3.53 7.35
N HIS A 47 -10.24 -3.86 6.05
CA HIS A 47 -10.28 -5.27 5.62
C HIS A 47 -8.91 -5.93 5.77
N LEU A 48 -7.81 -5.25 5.44
CA LEU A 48 -6.49 -5.84 5.64
C LEU A 48 -6.21 -6.06 7.13
N ALA A 49 -6.59 -5.12 8.01
CA ALA A 49 -6.49 -5.33 9.46
C ALA A 49 -7.17 -6.64 9.90
N ARG A 50 -8.44 -6.83 9.53
CA ARG A 50 -9.22 -8.04 9.86
C ARG A 50 -8.64 -9.31 9.24
N LEU A 51 -8.09 -9.24 8.03
CA LEU A 51 -7.42 -10.37 7.39
C LEU A 51 -6.15 -10.77 8.14
N MET A 52 -5.34 -9.79 8.58
CA MET A 52 -4.12 -10.05 9.34
C MET A 52 -4.42 -10.71 10.68
N ASP A 53 -5.48 -10.26 11.36
CA ASP A 53 -5.95 -10.88 12.60
C ASP A 53 -6.52 -12.28 12.38
N ALA A 54 -7.34 -12.48 11.35
CA ALA A 54 -7.89 -13.79 11.01
C ALA A 54 -6.81 -14.81 10.62
N MET A 55 -5.69 -14.33 10.07
CA MET A 55 -4.51 -15.12 9.73
C MET A 55 -3.54 -15.29 10.91
N GLY A 56 -3.83 -14.73 12.08
CA GLY A 56 -3.00 -14.87 13.29
C GLY A 56 -1.64 -14.16 13.21
N VAL A 57 -1.42 -13.25 12.25
CA VAL A 57 -0.07 -12.71 11.96
C VAL A 57 0.55 -11.99 13.16
N TYR A 58 -0.27 -11.27 13.93
CA TYR A 58 0.19 -10.55 15.13
C TYR A 58 0.30 -11.46 16.34
N GLU A 59 -0.63 -12.41 16.49
CA GLU A 59 -0.61 -13.39 17.57
C GLU A 59 0.66 -14.27 17.51
N GLU A 60 1.03 -14.74 16.32
CA GLU A 60 2.27 -15.50 16.09
C GLU A 60 3.55 -14.71 16.45
N ARG A 61 3.45 -13.38 16.49
CA ARG A 61 4.53 -12.46 16.90
C ARG A 61 4.50 -12.12 18.39
N GLY A 62 3.53 -12.63 19.15
CA GLY A 62 3.30 -12.26 20.55
C GLY A 62 2.75 -10.84 20.70
N GLU A 63 2.15 -10.28 19.65
CA GLU A 63 1.55 -8.96 19.65
C GLU A 63 0.03 -9.04 19.72
N GLU A 64 -0.60 -7.99 20.25
CA GLU A 64 -2.07 -7.90 20.23
C GLU A 64 -2.62 -7.76 18.79
N PRO A 65 -3.77 -8.39 18.50
CA PRO A 65 -4.47 -8.21 17.23
C PRO A 65 -4.87 -6.76 17.02
N ILE A 66 -5.07 -6.36 15.75
CA ILE A 66 -5.52 -5.01 15.41
C ILE A 66 -6.97 -4.79 15.89
N GLY A 67 -7.83 -5.80 15.75
CA GLY A 67 -9.25 -5.74 16.05
C GLY A 67 -10.02 -4.85 15.07
N ASP A 68 -10.94 -4.04 15.59
CA ASP A 68 -11.70 -3.06 14.80
C ASP A 68 -10.91 -1.78 14.48
N ARG A 69 -9.63 -1.71 14.91
CA ARG A 69 -8.75 -0.59 14.57
C ARG A 69 -8.38 -0.66 13.09
N LYS A 70 -8.06 0.51 12.54
CA LYS A 70 -7.59 0.65 11.15
C LYS A 70 -6.08 0.62 11.11
N LEU A 71 -5.52 0.01 10.06
CA LEU A 71 -4.11 0.20 9.72
C LEU A 71 -3.87 1.66 9.36
N GLU A 72 -2.78 2.25 9.86
CA GLU A 72 -2.33 3.56 9.40
C GLU A 72 -1.97 3.48 7.91
N VAL A 73 -2.35 4.48 7.11
CA VAL A 73 -1.95 4.56 5.70
C VAL A 73 -1.02 5.74 5.47
N LYS A 74 0.15 5.45 4.90
CA LYS A 74 1.15 6.45 4.52
C LYS A 74 1.37 6.44 3.01
N PHE A 75 1.17 7.59 2.38
CA PHE A 75 1.52 7.79 0.97
C PHE A 75 3.01 8.12 0.85
N VAL A 76 3.72 7.39 -0.01
CA VAL A 76 5.15 7.58 -0.23
C VAL A 76 5.35 8.62 -1.33
N THR A 77 5.82 9.80 -0.94
CA THR A 77 6.08 10.93 -1.85
C THR A 77 7.39 10.78 -2.62
N GLU A 78 8.38 10.12 -2.03
CA GLU A 78 9.71 9.93 -2.60
C GLU A 78 9.80 8.61 -3.38
N CYS A 79 8.94 8.44 -4.38
CA CYS A 79 9.02 7.30 -5.30
C CYS A 79 9.12 7.78 -6.76
N PRO A 80 9.84 7.02 -7.62
CA PRO A 80 9.96 7.36 -9.05
C PRO A 80 8.59 7.58 -9.70
N GLN A 81 8.48 8.65 -10.48
CA GLN A 81 7.25 9.05 -11.15
C GLN A 81 7.33 8.73 -12.65
N GLN A 82 6.25 8.22 -13.21
CA GLN A 82 6.14 7.99 -14.65
C GLN A 82 5.81 9.32 -15.36
N THR A 83 6.27 9.46 -16.61
CA THR A 83 5.99 10.64 -17.45
C THR A 83 5.09 10.33 -18.64
N ASP A 84 4.85 9.04 -18.92
CA ASP A 84 4.09 8.56 -20.07
C ASP A 84 2.62 8.22 -19.75
N GLY A 85 2.26 8.15 -18.46
CA GLY A 85 0.91 7.84 -17.99
C GLY A 85 0.47 6.38 -18.17
N HIS A 86 1.33 5.49 -18.66
CA HIS A 86 0.97 4.10 -19.00
C HIS A 86 1.93 3.05 -18.43
N SER A 87 3.12 3.45 -17.99
CA SER A 87 4.12 2.54 -17.40
C SER A 87 3.87 2.17 -15.93
N CYS A 88 2.73 2.55 -15.35
CA CYS A 88 2.42 2.31 -13.92
C CYS A 88 2.69 0.87 -13.44
N GLY A 89 2.36 -0.13 -14.25
CA GLY A 89 2.63 -1.54 -13.93
C GLY A 89 4.13 -1.87 -13.82
N LEU A 90 4.96 -1.32 -14.72
CA LEU A 90 6.41 -1.48 -14.66
C LEU A 90 6.99 -0.79 -13.42
N PHE A 91 6.50 0.40 -13.07
CA PHE A 91 6.91 1.10 -11.86
C PHE A 91 6.58 0.31 -10.60
N VAL A 92 5.39 -0.31 -10.53
CA VAL A 92 5.02 -1.20 -9.41
C VAL A 92 6.03 -2.34 -9.25
N LEU A 93 6.45 -2.97 -10.36
CA LEU A 93 7.44 -4.04 -10.33
C LEU A 93 8.82 -3.52 -9.91
N LYS A 94 9.28 -2.39 -10.47
CA LYS A 94 10.60 -1.82 -10.16
C LYS A 94 10.71 -1.30 -8.73
N ILE A 95 9.65 -0.70 -8.20
CA ILE A 95 9.61 -0.30 -6.79
C ILE A 95 9.60 -1.53 -5.89
N ALA A 96 8.82 -2.57 -6.21
CA ALA A 96 8.83 -3.80 -5.44
C ALA A 96 10.22 -4.47 -5.43
N GLU A 97 10.88 -4.56 -6.59
CA GLU A 97 12.25 -5.06 -6.72
C GLU A 97 13.22 -4.27 -5.84
N ALA A 98 13.20 -2.93 -5.92
CA ALA A 98 14.06 -2.08 -5.11
C ALA A 98 13.84 -2.24 -3.60
N LEU A 99 12.60 -2.47 -3.16
CA LEU A 99 12.29 -2.68 -1.74
C LEU A 99 12.70 -4.09 -1.23
N MET A 100 12.72 -5.08 -2.11
CA MET A 100 13.15 -6.45 -1.76
C MET A 100 14.67 -6.60 -1.76
N CYS A 101 15.36 -5.87 -2.62
CA CYS A 101 16.81 -5.95 -2.81
C CYS A 101 17.60 -4.90 -2.01
N GLY A 102 16.99 -4.29 -0.98
CA GLY A 102 17.60 -3.27 -0.13
C GLY A 102 19.00 -3.65 0.38
#